data_AF-A0A7Y1MWD4-F1
#
_entry.id   AF-A0A7Y1MWD4-F1
#
_cell.length_a   1.000
_cell.length_b   1.000
_cell.length_c   1.000
_cell.angle_alpha   90.00
_cell.angle_beta   90.00
_cell.angle_gamma   90.00
#
_symmetry.space_group_name_H-M   'P 1'
#
loop_
_entity.id
_entity.type
_entity.pdbx_description
1 polymer ?
#
loop_
_entity_poly.entity_id
_entity_poly.type
_entity_poly.pdbx_seq_one_letter_code
_entity_poly.pdbx_strand_id
1 'polypeptide(L)'
;MRVKINASMIQMGLRWLTSGLRDFNVILAEQRLTQSDMVWLSSLSANQRQLNAVDALPVSLYRVHYNTLKVGRGYLDDEEFREIGNKMVMFMEFCHFSRVNQTSPILAVGLDDVGYRVFEAGSFDSRMMLVSRGGFSIGTRCNLRRLRMNMSSPDDQLRDVTTVLLGDLRYFLKPGVSGIGRVKDYPSTMPLDVIATELLQQKLQPKLVAQWTGLNADEVVRMKRSLLRDTPLVQSQSGRIQAPNKTLAESPLHCLLYLTVYRLLADNPLRRTNARAVVAAHREYVDLCKAVGIPASELISPSNGYQLSNAMKTGDITLTSCSKCKEINARYALKPGRCIWCNH
;
A
#
# COMPACT_ATOMS: atom_id res chain seq x y z
N MET A 1 -7.12 0.39 -19.57
CA MET A 1 -5.75 -0.09 -19.82
C MET A 1 -4.84 0.57 -18.79
N ARG A 2 -4.06 -0.16 -18.00
CA ARG A 2 -3.13 0.45 -17.02
C ARG A 2 -1.89 0.99 -17.73
N VAL A 3 -1.38 2.14 -17.29
CA VAL A 3 -0.19 2.77 -17.89
C VAL A 3 1.07 2.09 -17.37
N LYS A 4 1.99 1.75 -18.28
CA LYS A 4 3.32 1.22 -17.99
C LYS A 4 4.24 2.38 -17.64
N ILE A 5 4.44 2.65 -16.35
CA ILE A 5 5.29 3.76 -15.88
C ILE A 5 6.61 3.27 -15.31
N ASN A 6 6.69 2.03 -14.82
CA ASN A 6 7.90 1.56 -14.15
C ASN A 6 9.15 1.63 -15.05
N ALA A 7 9.11 1.21 -16.32
CA ALA A 7 10.25 1.29 -17.22
C ALA A 7 10.75 2.72 -17.43
N SER A 8 9.85 3.67 -17.72
CA SER A 8 10.20 5.08 -17.87
C SER A 8 10.76 5.66 -16.57
N MET A 9 10.17 5.29 -15.43
CA MET A 9 10.66 5.72 -14.12
C MET A 9 11.99 5.10 -13.72
N ILE A 10 12.23 3.84 -14.11
CA ILE A 10 13.53 3.18 -13.96
C ILE A 10 14.57 3.96 -14.76
N GLN A 11 14.29 4.25 -16.02
CA GLN A 11 15.23 4.99 -16.88
C GLN A 11 15.47 6.42 -16.38
N MET A 12 14.43 7.14 -15.98
CA MET A 12 14.55 8.49 -15.42
C MET A 12 15.30 8.49 -14.09
N GLY A 13 14.97 7.57 -13.19
CA GLY A 13 15.63 7.40 -11.91
C GLY A 13 17.10 7.03 -12.06
N LEU A 14 17.42 6.09 -12.96
CA LEU A 14 18.81 5.74 -13.27
C LEU A 14 19.59 6.93 -13.84
N ARG A 15 19.02 7.67 -14.81
CA ARG A 15 19.66 8.86 -15.38
C ARG A 15 19.96 9.91 -14.33
N TRP A 16 18.99 10.20 -13.46
CA TRP A 16 19.16 11.14 -12.35
C TRP A 16 20.22 10.66 -11.34
N LEU A 17 20.25 9.36 -11.03
CA LEU A 17 21.28 8.78 -10.16
C LEU A 17 22.68 8.90 -10.80
N THR A 18 22.79 8.79 -12.11
CA THR A 18 24.08 8.86 -12.81
C THR A 18 24.56 10.28 -13.15
N SER A 19 23.73 11.32 -13.00
CA SER A 19 24.04 12.66 -13.52
C SER A 19 25.01 13.51 -12.69
N GLY A 20 25.45 13.07 -11.50
CA GLY A 20 26.45 13.81 -10.71
C GLY A 20 27.15 12.97 -9.64
N LEU A 21 28.48 12.82 -9.72
CA LEU A 21 29.32 11.99 -8.81
C LEU A 21 29.35 12.49 -7.35
N ARG A 22 29.13 13.79 -7.11
CA ARG A 22 29.16 14.39 -5.77
C ARG A 22 27.83 14.19 -5.04
N ASP A 23 26.72 14.39 -5.75
CA ASP A 23 25.37 14.13 -5.25
C ASP A 23 25.07 12.64 -5.19
N PHE A 24 25.70 11.80 -6.00
CA PHE A 24 25.58 10.34 -5.96
C PHE A 24 25.81 9.77 -4.55
N ASN A 25 26.82 10.24 -3.81
CA ASN A 25 27.10 9.72 -2.46
C ASN A 25 26.13 10.24 -1.40
N VAL A 26 25.62 11.47 -1.54
CA VAL A 26 24.58 12.04 -0.66
C VAL A 26 23.23 11.39 -0.94
N ILE A 27 22.91 11.18 -2.21
CA ILE A 27 21.74 10.48 -2.70
C ILE A 27 21.79 9.00 -2.30
N LEU A 28 22.93 8.32 -2.32
CA LEU A 28 23.09 6.95 -1.77
C LEU A 28 22.96 6.88 -0.24
N ALA A 29 23.23 7.99 0.47
CA ALA A 29 23.05 8.08 1.91
C ALA A 29 21.58 8.38 2.29
N GLU A 30 20.88 9.19 1.49
CA GLU A 30 19.47 9.57 1.68
C GLU A 30 18.49 8.56 1.07
N GLN A 31 18.84 7.95 -0.06
CA GLN A 31 18.10 6.88 -0.72
C GLN A 31 18.68 5.55 -0.31
N ARG A 32 17.83 4.63 0.12
CA ARG A 32 18.25 3.27 0.49
C ARG A 32 18.57 2.39 -0.72
N LEU A 33 19.07 2.98 -1.82
CA LEU A 33 19.54 2.27 -2.99
C LEU A 33 21.00 1.90 -2.76
N THR A 34 21.27 0.61 -2.68
CA THR A 34 22.64 0.11 -2.65
C THR A 34 23.22 0.10 -4.07
N GLN A 35 24.55 0.11 -4.22
CA GLN A 35 25.21 -0.17 -5.51
C GLN A 35 24.67 -1.48 -6.13
N SER A 36 24.34 -2.41 -5.25
CA SER A 36 23.71 -3.70 -5.51
C SER A 36 22.33 -3.59 -6.17
N ASP A 37 21.55 -2.56 -5.83
CA ASP A 37 20.23 -2.26 -6.41
C ASP A 37 20.37 -1.56 -7.77
N MET A 38 21.37 -0.68 -7.92
CA MET A 38 21.68 -0.02 -9.19
C MET A 38 22.06 -1.02 -10.29
N VAL A 39 22.89 -2.00 -9.96
CA VAL A 39 23.25 -3.10 -10.87
C VAL A 39 22.04 -3.94 -11.25
N TRP A 40 21.12 -4.13 -10.31
CA TRP A 40 19.89 -4.88 -10.58
C TRP A 40 18.95 -4.09 -11.51
N LEU A 41 18.78 -2.78 -11.27
CA LEU A 41 17.95 -1.92 -12.11
C LEU A 41 18.52 -1.75 -13.52
N SER A 42 19.85 -1.67 -13.66
CA SER A 42 20.46 -1.59 -14.98
C SER A 42 20.30 -2.90 -15.76
N SER A 43 20.37 -4.05 -15.11
CA SER A 43 20.17 -5.35 -15.78
C SER A 43 18.73 -5.59 -16.24
N LEU A 44 17.73 -5.01 -15.56
CA LEU A 44 16.34 -5.03 -16.02
C LEU A 44 16.17 -4.45 -17.41
N SER A 45 16.85 -3.33 -17.70
CA SER A 45 16.71 -2.64 -18.99
C SER A 45 17.17 -3.50 -20.18
N ALA A 46 18.07 -4.46 -19.92
CA ALA A 46 18.55 -5.44 -20.89
C ALA A 46 17.67 -6.71 -20.96
N ASN A 47 16.71 -6.89 -20.06
CA ASN A 47 15.83 -8.06 -20.00
C ASN A 47 14.35 -7.68 -20.14
N GLN A 48 13.86 -7.65 -21.37
CA GLN A 48 12.49 -7.21 -21.68
C GLN A 48 11.40 -8.02 -20.94
N ARG A 49 11.62 -9.32 -20.68
CA ARG A 49 10.63 -10.15 -19.98
C ARG A 49 10.49 -9.72 -18.52
N GLN A 50 11.61 -9.51 -17.84
CA GLN A 50 11.63 -9.03 -16.46
C GLN A 50 11.12 -7.59 -16.36
N LEU A 51 11.49 -6.74 -17.32
CA LEU A 51 10.98 -5.37 -17.41
C LEU A 51 9.45 -5.35 -17.57
N ASN A 52 8.90 -6.16 -18.47
CA ASN A 52 7.46 -6.29 -18.64
C ASN A 52 6.76 -6.77 -17.36
N ALA A 53 7.39 -7.70 -16.62
CA ALA A 53 6.85 -8.18 -15.36
C ALA A 53 6.84 -7.09 -14.27
N VAL A 54 7.85 -6.22 -14.25
CA VAL A 54 7.88 -5.04 -13.37
C VAL A 54 6.85 -3.99 -13.80
N ASP A 55 6.70 -3.75 -15.10
CA ASP A 55 5.70 -2.82 -15.65
C ASP A 55 4.26 -3.26 -15.40
N ALA A 56 4.03 -4.55 -15.20
CA ALA A 56 2.71 -5.10 -14.89
C ALA A 56 2.28 -4.86 -13.43
N LEU A 57 3.22 -4.50 -12.54
CA LEU A 57 2.92 -4.29 -11.13
C LEU A 57 2.00 -3.07 -10.94
N PRO A 58 0.91 -3.19 -10.15
CA PRO A 58 0.05 -2.06 -9.79
C PRO A 58 0.68 -1.09 -8.77
N VAL A 59 1.93 -1.34 -8.36
CA VAL A 59 2.69 -0.51 -7.43
C VAL A 59 4.06 -0.23 -8.01
N SER A 60 4.55 0.99 -7.84
CA SER A 60 5.89 1.38 -8.30
C SER A 60 6.98 0.82 -7.38
N LEU A 61 8.07 0.32 -7.97
CA LEU A 61 9.28 -0.06 -7.23
C LEU A 61 9.95 1.15 -6.58
N TYR A 62 9.90 2.29 -7.25
CA TYR A 62 10.35 3.56 -6.70
C TYR A 62 9.27 4.16 -5.81
N ARG A 63 9.71 4.62 -4.65
CA ARG A 63 8.91 5.26 -3.63
C ARG A 63 9.36 6.70 -3.48
N VAL A 64 8.38 7.57 -3.39
CA VAL A 64 8.59 8.96 -3.01
C VAL A 64 8.80 9.05 -1.49
N HIS A 65 9.80 9.83 -1.09
CA HIS A 65 10.11 10.19 0.27
C HIS A 65 9.98 11.69 0.45
N TYR A 66 9.65 12.14 1.66
CA TYR A 66 9.76 13.54 1.99
C TYR A 66 10.18 13.76 3.44
N ASN A 67 11.09 14.71 3.64
CA ASN A 67 11.69 15.02 4.95
C ASN A 67 11.03 16.24 5.61
N THR A 68 10.52 17.19 4.80
CA THR A 68 9.90 18.43 5.27
C THR A 68 8.89 18.95 4.25
N LEU A 69 7.77 19.51 4.73
CA LEU A 69 6.75 20.18 3.92
C LEU A 69 6.93 21.71 3.89
N LYS A 70 8.08 22.23 4.35
CA LYS A 70 8.34 23.69 4.37
C LYS A 70 8.85 24.17 3.01
N VAL A 71 8.11 25.09 2.40
CA VAL A 71 8.50 25.80 1.18
C VAL A 71 9.49 26.91 1.54
N GLY A 72 10.65 26.93 0.89
CA GLY A 72 11.66 27.97 1.08
C GLY A 72 11.52 29.17 0.14
N ARG A 73 12.40 30.17 0.29
CA ARG A 73 12.68 31.23 -0.71
C ARG A 73 14.16 31.15 -1.12
N GLY A 74 14.45 31.29 -2.42
CA GLY A 74 15.81 31.34 -2.96
C GLY A 74 15.83 31.32 -4.49
N TYR A 75 16.82 31.97 -5.10
CA TYR A 75 17.13 31.83 -6.53
C TYR A 75 17.97 30.57 -6.73
N LEU A 76 17.75 29.87 -7.85
CA LEU A 76 18.46 28.65 -8.24
C LEU A 76 19.40 28.96 -9.40
N ASP A 77 20.56 28.31 -9.45
CA ASP A 77 21.41 28.35 -10.66
C ASP A 77 20.89 27.40 -11.75
N ASP A 78 21.46 27.47 -12.96
CA ASP A 78 20.96 26.74 -14.13
C ASP A 78 21.10 25.21 -14.00
N GLU A 79 22.11 24.73 -13.28
CA GLU A 79 22.36 23.30 -13.09
C GLU A 79 21.40 22.73 -12.04
N GLU A 80 21.20 23.44 -10.93
CA GLU A 80 20.18 23.15 -9.93
C GLU A 80 18.77 23.20 -10.56
N PHE A 81 18.48 24.21 -11.38
CA PHE A 81 17.19 24.35 -12.06
C PHE A 81 16.90 23.14 -12.95
N ARG A 82 17.89 22.68 -13.73
CA ARG A 82 17.75 21.49 -14.58
C ARG A 82 17.51 20.23 -13.75
N GLU A 83 18.23 20.06 -12.65
CA GLU A 83 18.06 18.90 -11.76
C GLU A 83 16.66 18.88 -11.11
N ILE A 84 16.21 20.04 -10.63
CA ILE A 84 14.89 20.20 -10.02
C ILE A 84 13.78 19.98 -11.06
N GLY A 85 13.97 20.47 -12.29
CA GLY A 85 13.07 20.17 -13.42
C GLY A 85 12.92 18.68 -13.65
N ASN A 86 14.02 17.92 -13.69
CA ASN A 86 13.99 16.46 -13.85
C ASN A 86 13.25 15.77 -12.69
N LYS A 87 13.56 16.14 -11.45
CA LYS A 87 12.86 15.62 -10.27
C LYS A 87 11.36 15.91 -10.38
N MET A 88 10.97 17.15 -10.68
CA MET A 88 9.56 17.53 -10.82
C MET A 88 8.82 16.71 -11.86
N VAL A 89 9.42 16.44 -13.02
CA VAL A 89 8.81 15.56 -14.03
C VAL A 89 8.59 14.16 -13.45
N MET A 90 9.58 13.58 -12.75
CA MET A 90 9.41 12.27 -12.10
C MET A 90 8.28 12.27 -11.05
N PHE A 91 8.16 13.33 -10.24
CA PHE A 91 7.07 13.47 -9.27
C PHE A 91 5.70 13.60 -9.93
N MET A 92 5.61 14.32 -11.04
CA MET A 92 4.38 14.44 -11.82
C MET A 92 3.98 13.09 -12.43
N GLU A 93 4.95 12.30 -12.92
CA GLU A 93 4.72 10.93 -13.39
C GLU A 93 4.19 10.02 -12.28
N PHE A 94 4.72 10.12 -11.05
CA PHE A 94 4.15 9.40 -9.90
C PHE A 94 2.72 9.81 -9.58
N CYS A 95 2.43 11.11 -9.66
CA CYS A 95 1.08 11.61 -9.40
C CYS A 95 0.10 11.11 -10.46
N HIS A 96 0.53 11.09 -11.72
CA HIS A 96 -0.22 10.54 -12.84
C HIS A 96 -0.44 9.03 -12.67
N PHE A 97 0.60 8.27 -12.32
CA PHE A 97 0.51 6.83 -12.06
C PHE A 97 -0.56 6.51 -11.00
N SER A 98 -0.52 7.19 -9.85
CA SER A 98 -1.52 6.96 -8.80
C SER A 98 -2.93 7.29 -9.27
N ARG A 99 -3.13 8.40 -9.98
CA ARG A 99 -4.44 8.82 -10.49
C ARG A 99 -5.03 7.83 -11.48
N VAL A 100 -4.23 7.37 -12.45
CA VAL A 100 -4.71 6.46 -13.51
C VAL A 100 -4.99 5.07 -12.97
N ASN A 101 -4.22 4.60 -11.99
CA ASN A 101 -4.44 3.29 -11.37
C ASN A 101 -5.55 3.29 -10.32
N GLN A 102 -6.06 4.48 -9.93
CA GLN A 102 -7.11 4.65 -8.92
C GLN A 102 -6.78 3.97 -7.58
N THR A 103 -5.49 3.81 -7.30
CA THR A 103 -4.94 3.23 -6.07
C THR A 103 -4.46 4.36 -5.19
N SER A 104 -4.67 4.24 -3.87
CA SER A 104 -4.18 5.23 -2.90
C SER A 104 -2.69 5.56 -3.15
N PRO A 105 -2.31 6.85 -3.15
CA PRO A 105 -0.94 7.29 -3.42
C PRO A 105 0.12 6.58 -2.55
N ILE A 106 -0.21 6.27 -1.29
CA ILE A 106 0.71 5.62 -0.35
C ILE A 106 1.03 4.18 -0.78
N LEU A 107 0.09 3.50 -1.44
CA LEU A 107 0.26 2.14 -1.95
C LEU A 107 0.93 2.17 -3.33
N ALA A 108 0.46 3.07 -4.20
CA ALA A 108 0.91 3.21 -5.57
C ALA A 108 2.39 3.62 -5.65
N VAL A 109 2.78 4.66 -4.90
CA VAL A 109 4.09 5.32 -5.05
C VAL A 109 4.77 5.65 -3.71
N GLY A 110 4.23 5.18 -2.58
CA GLY A 110 4.81 5.43 -1.24
C GLY A 110 4.67 6.88 -0.75
N LEU A 111 3.93 7.71 -1.48
CA LEU A 111 3.63 9.11 -1.19
C LEU A 111 2.33 9.17 -0.40
N ASP A 112 2.34 9.71 0.81
CA ASP A 112 1.09 9.85 1.56
C ASP A 112 0.21 11.01 1.06
N ASP A 113 -1.07 10.98 1.43
CA ASP A 113 -2.08 11.92 0.89
C ASP A 113 -1.81 13.42 1.12
N VAL A 114 -0.99 13.79 2.10
CA VAL A 114 -0.66 15.18 2.47
C VAL A 114 0.49 15.62 1.59
N GLY A 115 1.57 14.84 1.52
CA GLY A 115 2.63 15.09 0.55
C GLY A 115 2.08 15.12 -0.88
N TYR A 116 1.21 14.16 -1.20
CA TYR A 116 0.50 14.09 -2.48
C TYR A 116 -0.30 15.36 -2.76
N ARG A 117 -1.22 15.76 -1.87
CA ARG A 117 -2.06 16.93 -2.08
C ARG A 117 -1.28 18.23 -2.08
N VAL A 118 -0.28 18.38 -1.21
CA VAL A 118 0.58 19.58 -1.16
C VAL A 118 1.36 19.71 -2.46
N PHE A 119 1.91 18.62 -2.97
CA PHE A 119 2.61 18.62 -4.25
C PHE A 119 1.62 18.85 -5.41
N GLU A 120 0.52 18.10 -5.48
CA GLU A 120 -0.46 18.17 -6.56
C GLU A 120 -1.18 19.52 -6.62
N ALA A 121 -1.56 20.12 -5.49
CA ALA A 121 -2.24 21.41 -5.44
C ALA A 121 -1.29 22.62 -5.47
N GLY A 122 0.02 22.39 -5.27
CA GLY A 122 1.01 23.46 -5.27
C GLY A 122 1.17 24.12 -6.64
N SER A 123 1.49 25.42 -6.65
CA SER A 123 1.95 26.12 -7.86
C SER A 123 3.26 25.53 -8.38
N PHE A 124 3.64 25.86 -9.62
CA PHE A 124 4.93 25.46 -10.18
C PHE A 124 6.10 25.84 -9.25
N ASP A 125 6.14 27.10 -8.79
CA ASP A 125 7.16 27.60 -7.89
C ASP A 125 7.15 26.88 -6.54
N SER A 126 5.97 26.58 -5.99
CA SER A 126 5.85 25.82 -4.74
C SER A 126 6.38 24.39 -4.89
N ARG A 127 6.10 23.72 -6.01
CA ARG A 127 6.63 22.38 -6.29
C ARG A 127 8.14 22.41 -6.49
N MET A 128 8.65 23.37 -7.26
CA MET A 128 10.09 23.61 -7.44
C MET A 128 10.78 23.74 -6.08
N MET A 129 10.22 24.54 -5.17
CA MET A 129 10.80 24.79 -3.86
C MET A 129 10.70 23.59 -2.88
N LEU A 130 9.69 22.75 -3.02
CA LEU A 130 9.57 21.50 -2.25
C LEU A 130 10.61 20.46 -2.69
N VAL A 131 10.92 20.43 -3.98
CA VAL A 131 11.89 19.51 -4.57
C VAL A 131 13.32 20.01 -4.37
N SER A 132 13.57 21.32 -4.47
CA SER A 132 14.92 21.91 -4.39
C SER A 132 15.59 21.72 -3.03
N ARG A 133 14.85 21.90 -1.93
CA ARG A 133 15.42 21.83 -0.56
C ARG A 133 15.54 20.42 0.02
N GLY A 134 15.54 19.38 -0.83
CA GLY A 134 15.50 17.99 -0.38
C GLY A 134 14.21 17.64 0.38
N GLY A 135 13.16 18.45 0.18
CA GLY A 135 11.85 18.22 0.78
C GLY A 135 11.27 16.90 0.29
N PHE A 136 11.49 16.55 -0.99
CA PHE A 136 11.15 15.25 -1.56
C PHE A 136 12.33 14.57 -2.27
N SER A 137 12.41 13.24 -2.16
CA SER A 137 13.37 12.38 -2.87
C SER A 137 12.73 11.08 -3.35
N ILE A 138 13.40 10.33 -4.24
CA ILE A 138 12.85 9.13 -4.88
C ILE A 138 13.83 7.98 -4.67
N GLY A 139 13.42 6.88 -4.05
CA GLY A 139 14.30 5.72 -3.83
C GLY A 139 13.52 4.42 -3.77
N THR A 140 14.18 3.28 -3.56
CA THR A 140 13.48 2.01 -3.34
C THR A 140 13.50 1.65 -1.85
N ARG A 141 12.44 0.96 -1.39
CA ARG A 141 12.31 0.51 0.01
C ARG A 141 12.24 -1.01 0.13
N CYS A 142 12.09 -1.70 -0.99
CA CYS A 142 12.06 -3.16 -1.06
C CYS A 142 13.40 -3.69 -1.55
N ASN A 143 13.71 -4.94 -1.17
CA ASN A 143 14.89 -5.61 -1.67
C ASN A 143 14.59 -6.12 -3.08
N LEU A 144 15.08 -5.42 -4.10
CA LEU A 144 14.77 -5.69 -5.51
C LEU A 144 15.15 -7.11 -5.93
N ARG A 145 16.22 -7.67 -5.35
CA ARG A 145 16.70 -9.03 -5.63
C ARG A 145 15.72 -10.13 -5.19
N ARG A 146 14.71 -9.79 -4.38
CA ARG A 146 13.68 -10.74 -3.93
C ARG A 146 12.47 -10.79 -4.86
N LEU A 147 12.39 -9.89 -5.84
CA LEU A 147 11.33 -9.89 -6.84
C LEU A 147 11.50 -11.08 -7.79
N ARG A 148 10.41 -11.80 -8.03
CA ARG A 148 10.40 -12.97 -8.91
C ARG A 148 10.27 -12.58 -10.39
N MET A 149 9.59 -11.46 -10.67
CA MET A 149 9.44 -10.88 -12.00
C MET A 149 8.92 -11.87 -13.04
N ASN A 150 7.92 -12.66 -12.63
CA ASN A 150 7.28 -13.63 -13.49
C ASN A 150 5.86 -13.16 -13.84
N MET A 151 5.68 -12.62 -15.05
CA MET A 151 4.37 -12.09 -15.49
C MET A 151 3.35 -13.21 -15.76
N SER A 152 3.80 -14.45 -15.98
CA SER A 152 2.93 -15.58 -16.26
C SER A 152 2.30 -16.20 -15.00
N SER A 153 2.71 -15.76 -13.81
CA SER A 153 2.26 -16.28 -12.53
C SER A 153 1.62 -15.16 -11.70
N PRO A 154 0.28 -15.12 -11.58
CA PRO A 154 -0.42 -14.17 -10.72
C PRO A 154 0.07 -14.19 -9.28
N ASP A 155 0.41 -15.37 -8.75
CA ASP A 155 0.96 -15.53 -7.40
C ASP A 155 2.34 -14.90 -7.24
N ASP A 156 3.21 -15.04 -8.24
CA ASP A 156 4.53 -14.39 -8.22
C ASP A 156 4.39 -12.87 -8.29
N GLN A 157 3.49 -12.37 -9.13
CA GLN A 157 3.18 -10.94 -9.21
C GLN A 157 2.59 -10.42 -7.88
N LEU A 158 1.68 -11.17 -7.26
CA LEU A 158 1.10 -10.81 -5.95
C LEU A 158 2.17 -10.78 -4.85
N ARG A 159 3.11 -11.74 -4.90
CA ARG A 159 4.26 -11.79 -3.99
C ARG A 159 5.19 -10.59 -4.19
N ASP A 160 5.41 -10.18 -5.44
CA ASP A 160 6.21 -9.00 -5.77
C ASP A 160 5.52 -7.72 -5.25
N VAL A 161 4.22 -7.52 -5.51
CA VAL A 161 3.42 -6.42 -4.93
C VAL A 161 3.52 -6.40 -3.40
N THR A 162 3.36 -7.56 -2.76
CA THR A 162 3.46 -7.68 -1.30
C THR A 162 4.86 -7.31 -0.81
N THR A 163 5.91 -7.74 -1.52
CA THR A 163 7.31 -7.43 -1.17
C THR A 163 7.59 -5.93 -1.24
N VAL A 164 7.04 -5.25 -2.25
CA VAL A 164 7.15 -3.78 -2.37
C VAL A 164 6.49 -3.09 -1.18
N LEU A 165 5.23 -3.43 -0.87
CA LEU A 165 4.46 -2.81 0.22
C LEU A 165 5.01 -3.13 1.62
N LEU A 166 5.61 -4.30 1.82
CA LEU A 166 6.31 -4.63 3.06
C LEU A 166 7.57 -3.77 3.27
N GLY A 167 8.21 -3.33 2.18
CA GLY A 167 9.27 -2.32 2.23
C GLY A 167 8.76 -1.00 2.83
N ASP A 168 7.58 -0.54 2.41
CA ASP A 168 6.93 0.64 2.97
C ASP A 168 6.57 0.44 4.43
N LEU A 169 5.91 -0.67 4.77
CA LEU A 169 5.56 -0.98 6.16
C LEU A 169 6.81 -0.97 7.05
N ARG A 170 7.91 -1.63 6.63
CA ARG A 170 9.18 -1.62 7.37
C ARG A 170 9.75 -0.22 7.54
N TYR A 171 9.66 0.63 6.51
CA TYR A 171 10.11 2.02 6.60
C TYR A 171 9.33 2.77 7.68
N PHE A 172 8.00 2.67 7.65
CA PHE A 172 7.17 3.43 8.55
C PHE A 172 7.10 2.87 9.99
N LEU A 173 7.47 1.61 10.21
CA LEU A 173 7.61 1.05 11.56
C LEU A 173 8.87 1.52 12.29
N LYS A 174 9.78 2.26 11.64
CA LYS A 174 10.98 2.79 12.30
C LYS A 174 10.61 3.90 13.28
N PRO A 175 11.26 3.97 14.46
CA PRO A 175 11.08 5.07 15.40
C PRO A 175 11.29 6.43 14.71
N GLY A 176 10.43 7.40 15.03
CA GLY A 176 10.52 8.77 14.52
C GLY A 176 9.92 9.00 13.12
N VAL A 177 9.49 7.96 12.40
CA VAL A 177 8.78 8.12 11.14
C VAL A 177 7.28 8.33 11.41
N SER A 178 6.74 9.45 10.92
CA SER A 178 5.30 9.76 10.99
C SER A 178 4.65 9.67 9.60
N GLY A 179 3.32 9.60 9.54
CA GLY A 179 2.58 9.66 8.26
C GLY A 179 1.80 8.41 7.86
N ILE A 180 1.92 7.28 8.58
CA ILE A 180 1.01 6.14 8.41
C ILE A 180 -0.38 6.49 8.91
N GLY A 181 -1.41 5.89 8.31
CA GLY A 181 -2.67 5.71 9.02
C GLY A 181 -3.52 6.97 9.03
N ARG A 182 -4.06 7.32 7.87
CA ARG A 182 -4.78 8.59 7.67
C ARG A 182 -6.26 8.42 7.47
N VAL A 183 -6.68 7.21 7.13
CA VAL A 183 -8.10 6.88 7.14
C VAL A 183 -8.51 6.86 8.60
N LYS A 184 -9.06 7.99 9.06
CA LYS A 184 -9.72 8.08 10.36
C LYS A 184 -10.98 7.23 10.31
N ASP A 185 -11.32 6.66 11.46
CA ASP A 185 -12.58 5.95 11.59
C ASP A 185 -13.78 6.88 11.42
N TYR A 186 -14.99 6.33 11.36
CA TYR A 186 -16.20 7.14 11.29
C TYR A 186 -16.26 8.13 12.49
N PRO A 187 -16.64 9.39 12.25
CA PRO A 187 -16.73 10.37 13.32
C PRO A 187 -17.84 9.99 14.29
N SER A 188 -17.65 10.28 15.57
CA SER A 188 -18.63 9.97 16.62
C SER A 188 -19.97 10.71 16.45
N THR A 189 -20.00 11.74 15.61
CA THR A 189 -21.21 12.50 15.27
C THR A 189 -22.03 11.87 14.15
N MET A 190 -21.50 10.87 13.44
CA MET A 190 -22.25 10.19 12.38
C MET A 190 -23.23 9.17 12.98
N PRO A 191 -24.50 9.16 12.54
CA PRO A 191 -25.49 8.20 13.02
C PRO A 191 -25.08 6.74 12.77
N LEU A 192 -25.30 5.87 13.76
CA LEU A 192 -24.86 4.47 13.72
C LEU A 192 -25.54 3.64 12.63
N ASP A 193 -26.79 3.97 12.31
CA ASP A 193 -27.58 3.38 11.23
C ASP A 193 -27.02 3.72 9.84
N VAL A 194 -26.53 4.95 9.66
CA VAL A 194 -25.82 5.36 8.43
C VAL A 194 -24.54 4.56 8.27
N ILE A 195 -23.75 4.42 9.34
CA ILE A 195 -22.52 3.62 9.31
C ILE A 195 -22.83 2.15 9.05
N ALA A 196 -23.84 1.59 9.73
CA ALA A 196 -24.27 0.20 9.52
C ALA A 196 -24.67 -0.04 8.06
N THR A 197 -25.39 0.90 7.45
CA THR A 197 -25.79 0.85 6.04
C THR A 197 -24.58 0.82 5.12
N GLU A 198 -23.60 1.70 5.33
CA GLU A 198 -22.36 1.71 4.54
C GLU A 198 -21.62 0.37 4.64
N LEU A 199 -21.42 -0.14 5.87
CA LEU A 199 -20.72 -1.42 6.08
C LEU A 199 -21.46 -2.60 5.43
N LEU A 200 -22.80 -2.63 5.50
CA LEU A 200 -23.62 -3.64 4.86
C LEU A 200 -23.52 -3.58 3.32
N GLN A 201 -23.51 -2.38 2.73
CA GLN A 201 -23.31 -2.20 1.29
C GLN A 201 -21.93 -2.70 0.84
N GLN A 202 -20.92 -2.61 1.70
CA GLN A 202 -19.59 -3.20 1.48
C GLN A 202 -19.55 -4.71 1.78
N LYS A 203 -20.73 -5.36 1.89
CA LYS A 203 -20.91 -6.81 2.07
C LYS A 203 -20.31 -7.36 3.37
N LEU A 204 -20.13 -6.53 4.40
CA LEU A 204 -19.83 -7.04 5.74
C LEU A 204 -21.06 -7.78 6.29
N GLN A 205 -20.82 -8.86 7.03
CA GLN A 205 -21.91 -9.63 7.62
C GLN A 205 -22.57 -8.86 8.79
N PRO A 206 -23.91 -8.92 8.93
CA PRO A 206 -24.66 -8.21 9.97
C PRO A 206 -24.10 -8.37 11.39
N LYS A 207 -23.62 -9.57 11.73
CA LYS A 207 -23.03 -9.85 13.04
C LYS A 207 -21.82 -8.95 13.35
N LEU A 208 -20.97 -8.70 12.36
CA LEU A 208 -19.79 -7.84 12.52
C LEU A 208 -20.18 -6.37 12.55
N VAL A 209 -21.16 -5.99 11.73
CA VAL A 209 -21.70 -4.63 11.72
C VAL A 209 -22.34 -4.29 13.06
N ALA A 210 -23.17 -5.17 13.61
CA ALA A 210 -23.74 -5.02 14.95
C ALA A 210 -22.66 -4.95 16.03
N GLN A 211 -21.64 -5.80 15.96
CA GLN A 211 -20.52 -5.77 16.91
C GLN A 211 -19.76 -4.43 16.90
N TRP A 212 -19.55 -3.83 15.73
CA TRP A 212 -18.83 -2.56 15.61
C TRP A 212 -19.70 -1.36 15.99
N THR A 213 -20.94 -1.33 15.49
CA THR A 213 -21.87 -0.20 15.69
C THR A 213 -22.53 -0.20 17.07
N GLY A 214 -22.62 -1.35 17.74
CA GLY A 214 -23.37 -1.50 18.99
C GLY A 214 -24.89 -1.61 18.80
N LEU A 215 -25.38 -1.61 17.56
CA LEU A 215 -26.79 -1.81 17.25
C LEU A 215 -27.23 -3.26 17.54
N ASN A 216 -28.54 -3.45 17.72
CA ASN A 216 -29.10 -4.78 17.90
C ASN A 216 -28.89 -5.63 16.63
N ALA A 217 -28.44 -6.87 16.78
CA ALA A 217 -28.20 -7.77 15.65
C ALA A 217 -29.44 -7.97 14.77
N ASP A 218 -30.63 -8.08 15.36
CA ASP A 218 -31.89 -8.25 14.61
C ASP A 218 -32.28 -6.99 13.83
N GLU A 219 -31.94 -5.82 14.37
CA GLU A 219 -32.10 -4.54 13.69
C GLU A 219 -31.22 -4.47 12.45
N VAL A 220 -29.92 -4.77 12.58
CA VAL A 220 -28.98 -4.78 11.46
C VAL A 220 -29.37 -5.82 10.39
N VAL A 221 -29.92 -6.97 10.80
CA VAL A 221 -30.46 -7.97 9.86
C VAL A 221 -31.66 -7.41 9.10
N ARG A 222 -32.58 -6.71 9.76
CA ARG A 222 -33.71 -6.03 9.09
C ARG A 222 -33.21 -4.96 8.11
N MET A 223 -32.22 -4.15 8.50
CA MET A 223 -31.60 -3.17 7.61
C MET A 223 -31.02 -3.82 6.36
N LYS A 224 -30.24 -4.91 6.51
CA LYS A 224 -29.71 -5.68 5.37
C LYS A 224 -30.80 -6.19 4.44
N ARG A 225 -31.90 -6.73 5.00
CA ARG A 225 -33.03 -7.22 4.20
C ARG A 225 -33.70 -6.10 3.41
N SER A 226 -33.81 -4.90 3.99
CA SER A 226 -34.31 -3.72 3.27
C SER A 226 -33.37 -3.35 2.13
N LEU A 227 -32.07 -3.20 2.41
CA LEU A 227 -31.06 -2.85 1.40
C LEU A 227 -30.98 -3.85 0.25
N LEU A 228 -31.23 -5.14 0.51
CA LEU A 228 -31.29 -6.16 -0.54
C LEU A 228 -32.48 -5.99 -1.49
N ARG A 229 -33.62 -5.46 -1.00
CA ARG A 229 -34.79 -5.17 -1.82
C ARG A 229 -34.53 -3.96 -2.73
N ASP A 230 -33.84 -2.96 -2.20
CA ASP A 230 -33.55 -1.70 -2.89
C ASP A 230 -32.30 -1.77 -3.77
N THR A 231 -31.37 -2.69 -3.48
CA THR A 231 -30.10 -2.86 -4.20
C THR A 231 -29.66 -4.34 -4.20
N PRO A 232 -29.89 -5.10 -5.29
CA PRO A 232 -29.62 -6.54 -5.35
C PRO A 232 -28.16 -6.94 -5.10
N LEU A 233 -27.22 -5.99 -5.25
CA LEU A 233 -25.78 -6.20 -5.10
C LEU A 233 -25.29 -6.36 -3.64
N VAL A 234 -26.18 -6.23 -2.63
CA VAL A 234 -25.86 -6.34 -1.19
C VAL A 234 -25.81 -7.80 -0.70
N GLN A 235 -25.78 -8.78 -1.60
CA GLN A 235 -25.56 -10.18 -1.22
C GLN A 235 -24.14 -10.34 -0.65
N SER A 236 -24.04 -10.36 0.68
CA SER A 236 -22.88 -10.91 1.37
C SER A 236 -22.72 -12.36 0.93
N GLN A 237 -21.51 -12.82 0.58
CA GLN A 237 -21.25 -14.24 0.40
C GLN A 237 -21.80 -14.99 1.62
N SER A 238 -22.81 -15.83 1.38
CA SER A 238 -23.37 -16.71 2.40
C SER A 238 -22.27 -17.68 2.80
N GLY A 239 -21.78 -17.55 4.04
CA GLY A 239 -20.71 -18.37 4.55
C GLY A 239 -20.43 -18.06 6.02
N ARG A 240 -19.93 -19.03 6.76
CA ARG A 240 -19.51 -18.84 8.15
C ARG A 240 -18.35 -17.83 8.17
N ILE A 241 -18.43 -16.83 9.05
CA ILE A 241 -17.27 -15.97 9.37
C ILE A 241 -16.15 -16.89 9.82
N GLN A 242 -15.08 -16.98 9.03
CA GLN A 242 -13.97 -17.83 9.38
C GLN A 242 -13.20 -17.22 10.55
N ALA A 243 -12.63 -18.07 11.39
CA ALA A 243 -11.73 -17.63 12.44
C ALA A 243 -10.43 -17.07 11.82
N PRO A 244 -9.85 -15.98 12.34
CA PRO A 244 -8.67 -15.33 11.78
C PRO A 244 -7.49 -16.29 11.52
N ASN A 245 -7.26 -17.24 12.44
CA ASN A 245 -6.21 -18.25 12.31
C ASN A 245 -6.45 -19.21 11.15
N LYS A 246 -7.72 -19.54 10.85
CA LYS A 246 -8.10 -20.41 9.74
C LYS A 246 -7.89 -19.68 8.40
N THR A 247 -8.38 -18.45 8.28
CA THR A 247 -8.15 -17.62 7.09
C THR A 247 -6.66 -17.41 6.83
N LEU A 248 -5.88 -17.13 7.88
CA LEU A 248 -4.43 -16.99 7.76
C LEU A 248 -3.74 -18.29 7.29
N ALA A 249 -4.20 -19.45 7.75
CA ALA A 249 -3.63 -20.73 7.32
C ALA A 249 -3.98 -21.09 5.87
N GLU A 250 -5.20 -20.79 5.42
CA GLU A 250 -5.68 -21.09 4.06
C GLU A 250 -5.07 -20.16 3.00
N SER A 251 -4.92 -18.87 3.31
CA SER A 251 -4.48 -17.86 2.33
C SER A 251 -3.47 -16.88 2.94
N PRO A 252 -2.28 -17.35 3.33
CA PRO A 252 -1.36 -16.56 4.15
C PRO A 252 -0.77 -15.36 3.41
N LEU A 253 -0.51 -15.46 2.10
CA LEU A 253 -0.03 -14.33 1.29
C LEU A 253 -1.10 -13.23 1.15
N HIS A 254 -2.35 -13.59 0.87
CA HIS A 254 -3.46 -12.64 0.80
C HIS A 254 -3.71 -11.97 2.15
N CYS A 255 -3.66 -12.73 3.25
CA CYS A 255 -3.77 -12.18 4.60
C CYS A 255 -2.65 -11.18 4.89
N LEU A 256 -1.41 -11.52 4.53
CA LEU A 256 -0.26 -10.62 4.69
C LEU A 256 -0.40 -9.34 3.87
N LEU A 257 -0.79 -9.45 2.59
CA LEU A 257 -1.04 -8.29 1.74
C LEU A 257 -2.14 -7.40 2.33
N TYR A 258 -3.31 -7.97 2.65
CA TYR A 258 -4.42 -7.23 3.23
C TYR A 258 -4.03 -6.53 4.54
N LEU A 259 -3.40 -7.25 5.47
CA LEU A 259 -2.95 -6.68 6.74
C LEU A 259 -1.91 -5.57 6.55
N THR A 260 -1.05 -5.70 5.53
CA THR A 260 -0.06 -4.67 5.17
C THR A 260 -0.77 -3.42 4.65
N VAL A 261 -1.71 -3.57 3.72
CA VAL A 261 -2.52 -2.46 3.19
C VAL A 261 -3.31 -1.79 4.31
N TYR A 262 -4.01 -2.55 5.15
CA TYR A 262 -4.74 -2.02 6.30
C TYR A 262 -3.81 -1.27 7.26
N ARG A 263 -2.62 -1.80 7.56
CA ARG A 263 -1.64 -1.14 8.41
C ARG A 263 -1.13 0.18 7.83
N LEU A 264 -0.98 0.28 6.52
CA LEU A 264 -0.55 1.51 5.85
C LEU A 264 -1.64 2.59 5.82
N LEU A 265 -2.92 2.18 5.69
CA LEU A 265 -4.04 3.11 5.52
C LEU A 265 -4.70 3.55 6.83
N ALA A 266 -4.87 2.64 7.78
CA ALA A 266 -5.70 2.85 8.97
C ALA A 266 -5.01 3.70 10.03
N ASP A 267 -5.73 4.70 10.56
CA ASP A 267 -5.29 5.45 11.74
C ASP A 267 -5.30 4.55 12.99
N ASN A 268 -4.16 4.51 13.70
CA ASN A 268 -3.95 3.77 14.95
C ASN A 268 -4.44 2.30 14.94
N PRO A 269 -3.99 1.45 13.98
CA PRO A 269 -4.61 0.16 13.69
C PRO A 269 -4.35 -0.92 14.74
N LEU A 270 -3.44 -0.69 15.69
CA LEU A 270 -3.16 -1.60 16.81
C LEU A 270 -3.96 -1.26 18.07
N ARG A 271 -4.53 -0.05 18.17
CA ARG A 271 -5.32 0.39 19.34
C ARG A 271 -6.81 0.10 19.15
N ARG A 272 -7.31 0.29 17.92
CA ARG A 272 -8.73 0.08 17.57
C ARG A 272 -8.88 -0.54 16.19
N THR A 273 -9.99 -1.26 16.00
CA THR A 273 -10.42 -1.72 14.67
C THR A 273 -11.13 -0.57 13.99
N ASN A 274 -10.50 -0.01 12.95
CA ASN A 274 -10.99 1.13 12.20
C ASN A 274 -11.85 0.64 11.05
N ALA A 275 -13.19 0.67 11.20
CA ALA A 275 -14.10 0.04 10.24
C ALA A 275 -14.07 0.72 8.88
N ARG A 276 -13.91 2.05 8.86
CA ARG A 276 -13.75 2.79 7.59
C ARG A 276 -12.47 2.37 6.86
N ALA A 277 -11.37 2.19 7.59
CA ALA A 277 -10.12 1.73 7.01
C ALA A 277 -10.15 0.25 6.60
N VAL A 278 -10.96 -0.60 7.26
CA VAL A 278 -11.22 -1.98 6.81
C VAL A 278 -11.85 -1.97 5.42
N VAL A 279 -12.87 -1.13 5.20
CA VAL A 279 -13.53 -0.98 3.90
C VAL A 279 -12.53 -0.50 2.84
N ALA A 280 -11.79 0.56 3.15
CA ALA A 280 -10.80 1.13 2.23
C ALA A 280 -9.70 0.12 1.88
N ALA A 281 -9.15 -0.58 2.88
CA ALA A 281 -8.11 -1.58 2.69
C ALA A 281 -8.59 -2.79 1.90
N HIS A 282 -9.84 -3.23 2.12
CA HIS A 282 -10.41 -4.33 1.36
C HIS A 282 -10.57 -3.98 -0.12
N ARG A 283 -11.04 -2.76 -0.44
CA ARG A 283 -11.14 -2.27 -1.82
C ARG A 283 -9.77 -2.27 -2.51
N GLU A 284 -8.78 -1.66 -1.88
CA GLU A 284 -7.40 -1.60 -2.40
C GLU A 284 -6.80 -3.00 -2.58
N TYR A 285 -7.01 -3.90 -1.62
CA TYR A 285 -6.60 -5.30 -1.75
C TYR A 285 -7.25 -5.99 -2.97
N VAL A 286 -8.55 -5.83 -3.17
CA VAL A 286 -9.26 -6.41 -4.33
C VAL A 286 -8.71 -5.84 -5.63
N ASP A 287 -8.48 -4.52 -5.70
CA ASP A 287 -7.96 -3.86 -6.90
C ASP A 287 -6.53 -4.31 -7.23
N LEU A 288 -5.67 -4.47 -6.22
CA LEU A 288 -4.31 -5.03 -6.35
C LEU A 288 -4.34 -6.51 -6.77
N CYS A 289 -5.23 -7.33 -6.23
CA CYS A 289 -5.34 -8.74 -6.61
C CYS A 289 -5.89 -8.89 -8.04
N LYS A 290 -6.97 -8.19 -8.36
CA LYS A 290 -7.49 -8.11 -9.72
C LYS A 290 -6.42 -7.60 -10.69
N ALA A 291 -5.53 -6.74 -10.20
CA ALA A 291 -4.49 -6.17 -11.02
C ALA A 291 -3.53 -7.17 -11.63
N VAL A 292 -3.16 -8.15 -10.82
CA VAL A 292 -2.17 -9.16 -11.16
C VAL A 292 -2.83 -10.46 -11.65
N GLY A 293 -4.15 -10.45 -11.86
CA GLY A 293 -4.90 -11.56 -12.44
C GLY A 293 -5.41 -12.59 -11.44
N ILE A 294 -5.47 -12.28 -10.15
CA ILE A 294 -6.07 -13.18 -9.15
C ILE A 294 -7.60 -13.26 -9.35
N PRO A 295 -8.19 -14.46 -9.42
CA PRO A 295 -9.63 -14.63 -9.59
C PRO A 295 -10.39 -14.27 -8.31
N ALA A 296 -11.64 -13.81 -8.47
CA ALA A 296 -12.48 -13.38 -7.35
C ALA A 296 -12.75 -14.48 -6.30
N SER A 297 -12.67 -15.76 -6.69
CA SER A 297 -12.86 -16.92 -5.81
C SER A 297 -11.73 -17.12 -4.80
N GLU A 298 -10.54 -16.58 -5.06
CA GLU A 298 -9.36 -16.70 -4.18
C GLU A 298 -9.23 -15.51 -3.21
N LEU A 299 -10.07 -14.49 -3.39
CA LEU A 299 -10.02 -13.29 -2.57
C LEU A 299 -10.58 -13.53 -1.18
N ILE A 300 -9.93 -12.94 -0.17
CA ILE A 300 -10.52 -12.90 1.17
C ILE A 300 -11.79 -12.04 1.15
N SER A 301 -12.84 -12.50 1.83
CA SER A 301 -14.08 -11.74 1.94
C SER A 301 -13.88 -10.47 2.82
N PRO A 302 -14.71 -9.42 2.65
CA PRO A 302 -14.64 -8.23 3.50
C PRO A 302 -14.79 -8.55 5.00
N SER A 303 -15.61 -9.54 5.32
CA SER A 303 -15.84 -9.99 6.71
C SER A 303 -14.61 -10.70 7.29
N ASN A 304 -13.89 -11.50 6.49
CA ASN A 304 -12.63 -12.09 6.91
C ASN A 304 -11.54 -11.01 7.07
N GLY A 305 -11.50 -10.01 6.17
CA GLY A 305 -10.64 -8.83 6.32
C GLY A 305 -10.88 -8.10 7.65
N TYR A 306 -12.15 -7.82 7.99
CA TYR A 306 -12.51 -7.22 9.28
C TYR A 306 -12.00 -8.05 10.47
N GLN A 307 -12.19 -9.38 10.43
CA GLN A 307 -11.72 -10.28 11.48
C GLN A 307 -10.20 -10.30 11.61
N LEU A 308 -9.46 -10.30 10.50
CA LEU A 308 -8.00 -10.17 10.50
C LEU A 308 -7.55 -8.85 11.13
N SER A 309 -8.21 -7.73 10.77
CA SER A 309 -7.93 -6.41 11.37
C SER A 309 -8.21 -6.38 12.87
N ASN A 310 -9.30 -7.01 13.32
CA ASN A 310 -9.62 -7.13 14.73
C ASN A 310 -8.63 -8.01 15.49
N ALA A 311 -8.23 -9.15 14.91
CA ALA A 311 -7.22 -10.04 15.47
C ALA A 311 -5.84 -9.37 15.61
N MET A 312 -5.53 -8.43 14.72
CA MET A 312 -4.32 -7.62 14.85
C MET A 312 -4.41 -6.62 16.00
N LYS A 313 -5.59 -6.03 16.23
CA LYS A 313 -5.86 -5.13 17.37
C LYS A 313 -5.82 -5.88 18.72
N THR A 314 -6.30 -7.11 18.78
CA THR A 314 -6.23 -7.94 20.00
C THR A 314 -4.85 -8.55 20.25
N GLY A 315 -3.95 -8.50 19.25
CA GLY A 315 -2.62 -9.12 19.33
C GLY A 315 -2.61 -10.61 18.97
N ASP A 316 -3.74 -11.19 18.59
CA ASP A 316 -3.85 -12.57 18.13
C ASP A 316 -3.08 -12.81 16.84
N ILE A 317 -3.04 -11.81 15.95
CA ILE A 317 -2.20 -11.80 14.75
C ILE A 317 -1.18 -10.67 14.86
N THR A 318 0.08 -10.99 14.58
CA THR A 318 1.17 -10.03 14.54
C THR A 318 1.84 -10.03 13.18
N LEU A 319 2.30 -8.85 12.73
CA LEU A 319 3.18 -8.70 11.58
C LEU A 319 4.61 -8.53 12.09
N THR A 320 5.38 -9.62 12.10
CA THR A 320 6.72 -9.65 12.68
C THR A 320 7.73 -10.25 11.70
N SER A 321 8.99 -9.81 11.80
CA SER A 321 10.07 -10.35 10.99
C SER A 321 10.34 -11.81 11.34
N CYS A 322 10.36 -12.68 10.34
CA CYS A 322 10.79 -14.07 10.46
C CYS A 322 12.23 -14.12 11.00
N SER A 323 12.47 -14.95 12.01
CA SER A 323 13.80 -15.12 12.61
C SER A 323 14.86 -15.59 11.60
N LYS A 324 14.47 -16.41 10.61
CA LYS A 324 15.35 -16.98 9.58
C LYS A 324 15.59 -16.04 8.39
N CYS A 325 14.55 -15.68 7.65
CA CYS A 325 14.71 -14.88 6.41
C CYS A 325 14.62 -13.36 6.61
N LYS A 326 14.31 -12.91 7.84
CA LYS A 326 14.11 -11.51 8.25
C LYS A 326 12.96 -10.79 7.52
N GLU A 327 12.14 -11.49 6.74
CA GLU A 327 10.94 -10.88 6.14
C GLU A 327 9.79 -10.79 7.11
N ILE A 328 9.04 -9.70 6.98
CA ILE A 328 7.79 -9.52 7.73
C ILE A 328 6.80 -10.59 7.28
N ASN A 329 6.21 -11.29 8.24
CA ASN A 329 5.20 -12.30 8.01
C ASN A 329 4.04 -12.10 8.98
N ALA A 330 2.84 -12.50 8.55
CA ALA A 330 1.68 -12.56 9.43
C ALA A 330 1.72 -13.86 10.23
N ARG A 331 1.60 -13.78 11.56
CA ARG A 331 1.67 -14.93 12.46
C ARG A 331 0.57 -14.87 13.49
N TYR A 332 -0.06 -16.01 13.76
CA TYR A 332 -0.95 -16.17 14.90
C TYR A 332 -0.13 -16.39 16.17
N ALA A 333 -0.39 -15.62 17.23
CA ALA A 333 0.44 -15.60 18.44
C ALA A 333 0.45 -16.95 19.16
N LEU A 334 -0.71 -17.59 19.30
CA LEU A 334 -0.86 -18.85 20.05
C LEU A 334 -0.49 -20.11 19.25
N LYS A 335 -0.45 -20.02 17.92
CA LYS A 335 -0.16 -21.14 17.01
C LYS A 335 0.69 -20.64 15.84
N PRO A 336 2.00 -20.43 16.05
CA PRO A 336 2.87 -19.92 15.00
C PRO A 336 2.95 -20.92 13.84
N GLY A 337 2.53 -20.48 12.65
CA GLY A 337 2.70 -21.22 11.40
C GLY A 337 4.07 -20.99 10.75
N ARG A 338 4.35 -21.76 9.70
CA ARG A 338 5.55 -21.59 8.87
C ARG A 338 5.54 -20.23 8.18
N CYS A 339 6.71 -19.62 8.04
CA CYS A 339 6.90 -18.38 7.29
C CYS A 339 6.64 -18.63 5.80
N ILE A 340 5.75 -17.84 5.16
CA ILE A 340 5.45 -18.01 3.72
C ILE A 340 6.66 -17.78 2.80
N TRP A 341 7.66 -17.06 3.31
CA TRP A 341 8.83 -16.67 2.53
C TRP A 341 9.86 -17.79 2.43
N CYS A 342 10.07 -18.52 3.53
CA CYS A 342 11.15 -19.51 3.68
C CYS A 342 10.69 -20.88 4.20
N ASN A 343 9.39 -21.07 4.41
CA ASN A 343 8.76 -22.29 4.91
C ASN A 343 9.29 -22.81 6.26
N HIS A 344 9.91 -21.94 7.06
CA HIS A 344 10.44 -22.22 8.40
C HIS A 344 9.58 -21.61 9.51
#